data_AF-A0A1X7M5B3-F1
#
_entry.id   AF-A0A1X7M5B3-F1
#
_cell.length_a   1.000
_cell.length_b   1.000
_cell.length_c   1.000
_cell.angle_alpha   90.00
_cell.angle_beta   90.00
_cell.angle_gamma   90.00
#
_symmetry.space_group_name_H-M   'P 1'
#
loop_
_entity.id
_entity.type
_entity.pdbx_description
1 polymer ?
#
loop_
_entity_poly.entity_id
_entity_poly.type
_entity_poly.pdbx_seq_one_letter_code
_entity_poly.pdbx_strand_id
1 'polypeptide(L)'
;MNKKHITIHQYREAFKRKQLKEAFEKASDIRKFEIELYWKRTSYFWTLISVAFAGYFAVIGSLKEPYQFLCSWIIASIGFVFTISWLFANRGSKHWLENWENHIDLLEDKITGPLYKTVFVRSGYDDFFEKHITGPKALSVSKINQWVAVFVSITWFLMLVFSGVLTWEQLSKYHVNIFVYIVYVSMPILIVLFICFIFRKSNTHMEDHHPYAVKRETTILPDSELSD
;
A
#
# COMPACT_ATOMS: atom_id res chain seq x y z
N MET A 1 -10.56 25.19 8.66
CA MET A 1 -11.82 24.50 9.01
C MET A 1 -11.67 23.84 10.37
N ASN A 2 -12.68 23.98 11.23
CA ASN A 2 -12.63 23.50 12.62
C ASN A 2 -12.94 22.00 12.65
N LYS A 3 -11.98 21.15 12.99
CA LYS A 3 -12.22 19.70 13.10
C LYS A 3 -13.16 19.44 14.27
N LYS A 4 -14.29 18.77 14.02
CA LYS A 4 -15.23 18.40 15.09
C LYS A 4 -14.66 17.20 15.85
N HIS A 5 -14.25 17.42 17.09
CA HIS A 5 -13.76 16.36 17.97
C HIS A 5 -14.92 15.72 18.75
N ILE A 6 -14.87 14.40 18.91
CA ILE A 6 -15.85 13.63 19.68
C ILE A 6 -15.14 13.02 20.89
N THR A 7 -15.73 13.11 22.07
CA THR A 7 -15.19 12.49 23.29
C THR A 7 -15.52 10.99 23.33
N ILE A 8 -14.76 10.22 24.11
CA ILE A 8 -15.04 8.77 24.31
C ILE A 8 -16.44 8.55 24.89
N HIS A 9 -16.92 9.45 25.76
CA HIS A 9 -18.28 9.40 26.30
C HIS A 9 -19.32 9.57 25.19
N GLN A 10 -19.18 10.60 24.36
CA GLN A 10 -20.08 10.83 23.21
C GLN A 10 -20.06 9.66 22.23
N TYR A 11 -18.89 9.07 21.97
CA TYR A 11 -18.77 7.88 21.12
C TYR A 11 -19.52 6.67 21.70
N ARG A 12 -19.36 6.40 23.00
CA ARG A 12 -20.03 5.27 23.68
C ARG A 12 -21.54 5.47 23.79
N GLU A 13 -22.00 6.69 23.97
CA GLU A 13 -23.44 7.04 24.03
C GLU A 13 -24.12 6.99 22.66
N ALA A 14 -23.35 7.09 21.57
CA ALA A 14 -23.90 7.00 20.22
C ALA A 14 -24.54 5.64 19.90
N PHE A 15 -24.20 4.59 20.65
CA PHE A 15 -24.68 3.22 20.41
C PHE A 15 -25.71 2.81 21.47
N LYS A 16 -26.96 2.51 21.06
CA LYS A 16 -27.93 1.82 21.93
C LYS A 16 -27.49 0.38 22.20
N ARG A 17 -27.95 -0.24 23.29
CA ARG A 17 -27.53 -1.61 23.71
C ARG A 17 -27.53 -2.67 22.60
N LYS A 18 -28.59 -2.73 21.77
CA LYS A 18 -28.68 -3.68 20.64
C LYS A 18 -27.67 -3.35 19.52
N GLN A 19 -27.51 -2.06 19.23
CA GLN A 19 -26.57 -1.56 18.21
C GLN A 19 -25.12 -1.74 18.63
N LEU A 20 -24.83 -1.77 19.94
CA LEU A 20 -23.47 -1.94 20.46
C LEU A 20 -22.86 -3.28 20.04
N LYS A 21 -23.62 -4.37 20.20
CA LYS A 21 -23.18 -5.71 19.79
C LYS A 21 -22.96 -5.79 18.27
N GLU A 22 -23.92 -5.28 17.49
CA GLU A 22 -23.81 -5.23 16.02
C GLU A 22 -22.63 -4.37 15.55
N ALA A 23 -22.35 -3.26 16.23
CA ALA A 23 -21.20 -2.40 15.92
C ALA A 23 -19.87 -3.10 16.20
N PHE A 24 -19.77 -3.83 17.31
CA PHE A 24 -18.60 -4.62 17.64
C PHE A 24 -18.36 -5.77 16.65
N GLU A 25 -19.41 -6.52 16.30
CA GLU A 25 -19.33 -7.60 15.31
C GLU A 25 -18.86 -7.04 13.95
N LYS A 26 -19.47 -5.94 13.48
CA LYS A 26 -19.04 -5.27 12.24
C LYS A 26 -17.60 -4.77 12.30
N ALA A 27 -17.18 -4.15 13.41
CA ALA A 27 -15.81 -3.67 13.57
C ALA A 27 -14.80 -4.83 13.54
N SER A 28 -15.13 -5.95 14.19
CA SER A 28 -14.33 -7.18 14.15
C SER A 28 -14.22 -7.77 12.74
N ASP A 29 -15.33 -7.85 12.02
CA ASP A 29 -15.38 -8.37 10.65
C ASP A 29 -14.60 -7.47 9.68
N ILE A 30 -14.79 -6.15 9.75
CA ILE A 30 -14.05 -5.19 8.92
C ILE A 30 -12.55 -5.26 9.23
N ARG A 31 -12.15 -5.38 10.50
CA ARG A 31 -10.73 -5.57 10.85
C ARG A 31 -10.16 -6.82 10.19
N LYS A 32 -10.86 -7.96 10.27
CA LYS A 32 -10.43 -9.20 9.60
C LYS A 32 -10.30 -9.00 8.09
N PHE A 33 -11.29 -8.36 7.48
CA PHE A 33 -11.26 -8.03 6.05
C PHE A 33 -10.08 -7.12 5.68
N GLU A 34 -9.76 -6.11 6.48
CA GLU A 34 -8.58 -5.25 6.25
C GLU A 34 -7.25 -6.01 6.35
N ILE A 35 -7.14 -7.01 7.23
CA ILE A 35 -5.97 -7.89 7.29
C ILE A 35 -5.85 -8.69 5.99
N GLU A 36 -6.94 -9.26 5.48
CA GLU A 36 -6.93 -9.99 4.21
C GLU A 36 -6.56 -9.09 3.03
N LEU A 37 -7.14 -7.88 2.98
CA LEU A 37 -6.82 -6.89 1.96
C LEU A 37 -5.35 -6.42 2.05
N TYR A 38 -4.80 -6.29 3.26
CA TYR A 38 -3.40 -5.95 3.45
C TYR A 38 -2.47 -6.96 2.75
N TRP A 39 -2.73 -8.25 2.95
CA TRP A 39 -1.98 -9.31 2.28
C TRP A 39 -2.22 -9.33 0.77
N LYS A 40 -3.47 -9.14 0.32
CA LYS A 40 -3.80 -9.09 -1.11
C LYS A 40 -3.09 -7.94 -1.84
N ARG A 41 -3.06 -6.75 -1.25
CA ARG A 41 -2.32 -5.58 -1.78
C ARG A 41 -0.83 -5.87 -1.81
N THR A 42 -0.29 -6.48 -0.76
CA THR A 42 1.13 -6.86 -0.69
C THR A 42 1.50 -7.84 -1.81
N SER A 43 0.70 -8.91 -2.03
CA SER A 43 0.94 -9.88 -3.10
C SER A 43 0.92 -9.24 -4.48
N TYR A 44 -0.04 -8.36 -4.75
CA TYR A 44 -0.12 -7.63 -6.02
C TYR A 44 1.18 -6.86 -6.31
N PHE A 45 1.69 -6.07 -5.34
CA PHE A 45 2.93 -5.31 -5.53
C PHE A 45 4.15 -6.22 -5.66
N TRP A 46 4.24 -7.29 -4.86
CA TRP A 46 5.33 -8.25 -4.96
C TRP A 46 5.39 -8.92 -6.32
N THR A 47 4.25 -9.28 -6.93
CA THR A 47 4.22 -9.84 -8.28
C THR A 47 4.82 -8.86 -9.29
N LEU A 48 4.40 -7.60 -9.28
CA LEU A 48 4.92 -6.59 -10.21
C LEU A 48 6.41 -6.31 -9.99
N ILE A 49 6.85 -6.20 -8.73
CA ILE A 49 8.25 -5.98 -8.37
C ILE A 49 9.11 -7.17 -8.80
N SER A 50 8.63 -8.41 -8.61
CA SER A 50 9.35 -9.63 -9.00
C SER A 50 9.50 -9.73 -10.51
N VAL A 51 8.44 -9.43 -11.27
CA VAL A 51 8.51 -9.37 -12.74
C VAL A 51 9.47 -8.28 -13.21
N ALA A 52 9.48 -7.11 -12.57
CA ALA A 52 10.43 -6.06 -12.88
C ALA A 52 11.88 -6.49 -12.60
N PHE A 53 12.16 -7.18 -11.48
CA PHE A 53 13.48 -7.73 -11.20
C PHE A 53 13.91 -8.74 -12.25
N ALA A 54 13.04 -9.69 -12.60
CA ALA A 54 13.31 -10.68 -13.63
C ALA A 54 13.61 -10.01 -14.99
N GLY A 55 12.82 -9.01 -15.38
CA GLY A 55 13.05 -8.23 -16.59
C GLY A 55 14.38 -7.48 -16.57
N TYR A 56 14.72 -6.85 -15.44
CA TYR A 56 15.98 -6.11 -15.29
C TYR A 56 17.19 -7.03 -15.50
N PHE A 57 17.22 -8.17 -14.81
CA PHE A 57 18.33 -9.12 -14.93
C PHE A 57 18.37 -9.82 -16.28
N ALA A 58 17.23 -10.08 -16.92
CA ALA A 58 17.19 -10.62 -18.28
C ALA A 58 17.82 -9.65 -19.29
N VAL A 59 17.52 -8.34 -19.18
CA VAL A 59 18.10 -7.31 -20.07
C VAL A 59 19.59 -7.09 -19.77
N ILE A 60 20.02 -7.12 -18.50
CA ILE A 60 21.47 -7.06 -18.20
C ILE A 60 22.21 -8.30 -18.71
N GLY A 61 21.56 -9.46 -18.73
CA GLY A 61 22.14 -10.69 -19.27
C GLY A 61 22.29 -10.72 -20.80
N SER A 62 21.55 -9.88 -21.54
CA SER A 62 21.62 -9.84 -23.01
C SER A 62 22.84 -9.06 -23.50
N LEU A 63 23.89 -9.75 -23.92
CA LEU A 63 25.13 -9.13 -24.39
C LEU A 63 24.94 -8.34 -25.70
N LYS A 64 25.42 -7.08 -25.69
CA LYS A 64 25.72 -6.24 -26.89
C LYS A 64 24.54 -5.55 -27.60
N GLU A 65 23.44 -5.28 -26.92
CA GLU A 65 22.34 -4.49 -27.52
C GLU A 65 22.55 -2.97 -27.32
N PRO A 66 22.28 -2.12 -28.34
CA PRO A 66 22.53 -0.67 -28.29
C PRO A 66 21.66 0.07 -27.27
N TYR A 67 20.56 -0.54 -26.82
CA TYR A 67 19.63 0.04 -25.85
C TYR A 67 19.55 -0.75 -24.54
N GLN A 68 20.48 -1.68 -24.31
CA GLN A 68 20.48 -2.57 -23.17
C GLN A 68 20.36 -1.81 -21.84
N PHE A 69 21.29 -0.88 -21.58
CA PHE A 69 21.31 -0.15 -20.31
C PHE A 69 20.15 0.83 -20.18
N LEU A 70 19.69 1.41 -21.29
CA LEU A 70 18.50 2.26 -21.31
C LEU A 70 17.24 1.47 -20.90
N CYS A 71 17.05 0.27 -21.45
CA CYS A 71 15.95 -0.61 -21.09
C CYS A 71 16.04 -1.03 -19.61
N SER A 72 17.22 -1.43 -19.13
CA SER A 72 17.43 -1.73 -17.71
C SER A 72 17.13 -0.54 -16.81
N TRP A 73 17.50 0.67 -17.22
CA TRP A 73 17.24 1.90 -16.48
C TRP A 73 15.74 2.25 -16.42
N ILE A 74 15.00 2.06 -17.52
CA ILE A 74 13.54 2.21 -17.54
C ILE A 74 12.88 1.18 -16.62
N ILE A 75 13.31 -0.08 -16.66
CA ILE A 75 12.78 -1.14 -15.78
C ILE A 75 13.08 -0.81 -14.31
N ALA A 76 14.29 -0.36 -13.99
CA ALA A 76 14.64 0.06 -12.64
C ALA A 76 13.80 1.24 -12.15
N SER A 77 13.48 2.19 -13.04
CA SER A 77 12.57 3.30 -12.76
C SER A 77 11.16 2.81 -12.39
N ILE A 78 10.63 1.86 -13.16
CA ILE A 78 9.31 1.24 -12.89
C ILE A 78 9.34 0.48 -11.56
N GLY A 79 10.35 -0.36 -11.34
CA GLY A 79 10.52 -1.13 -10.09
C GLY A 79 10.61 -0.22 -8.86
N PHE A 80 11.35 0.89 -8.97
CA PHE A 80 11.43 1.90 -7.92
C PHE A 80 10.06 2.51 -7.61
N VAL A 81 9.31 2.94 -8.63
CA VAL A 81 7.97 3.52 -8.49
C VAL A 81 6.98 2.54 -7.86
N PHE A 82 6.97 1.28 -8.29
CA PHE A 82 6.12 0.25 -7.69
C PHE A 82 6.45 0.01 -6.23
N THR A 83 7.73 -0.01 -5.87
CA THR A 83 8.15 -0.24 -4.48
C THR A 83 7.81 0.94 -3.57
N ILE A 84 7.97 2.18 -4.05
CA ILE A 84 7.53 3.37 -3.31
C ILE A 84 6.01 3.36 -3.12
N SER A 85 5.25 3.06 -4.18
CA SER A 85 3.79 2.94 -4.11
C SER A 85 3.35 1.87 -3.11
N TRP A 86 4.04 0.74 -3.08
CA TRP A 86 3.82 -0.33 -2.11
C TRP A 86 4.08 0.12 -0.67
N LEU A 87 5.14 0.90 -0.42
CA LEU A 87 5.42 1.49 0.90
C LEU A 87 4.27 2.38 1.38
N PHE A 88 3.73 3.24 0.51
CA PHE A 88 2.59 4.10 0.85
C PHE A 88 1.31 3.29 1.08
N ALA A 89 1.04 2.28 0.24
CA ALA A 89 -0.09 1.37 0.41
C ALA A 89 -0.02 0.61 1.75
N ASN A 90 1.18 0.18 2.17
CA ASN A 90 1.41 -0.44 3.47
C ASN A 90 1.12 0.51 4.64
N ARG A 91 1.47 1.80 4.51
CA ARG A 91 1.17 2.82 5.53
C ARG A 91 -0.34 3.09 5.63
N GLY A 92 -1.02 3.25 4.50
CA GLY A 92 -2.47 3.45 4.46
C GLY A 92 -3.24 2.25 5.02
N SER A 93 -2.84 1.03 4.64
CA SER A 93 -3.45 -0.20 5.17
C SER A 93 -3.32 -0.30 6.69
N LYS A 94 -2.12 0.03 7.21
CA LYS A 94 -1.85 0.01 8.64
C LYS A 94 -2.72 1.03 9.39
N HIS A 95 -2.86 2.25 8.85
CA HIS A 95 -3.69 3.29 9.45
C HIS A 95 -5.14 2.86 9.64
N TRP A 96 -5.75 2.27 8.59
CA TRP A 96 -7.12 1.78 8.67
C TRP A 96 -7.28 0.56 9.58
N LEU A 97 -6.29 -0.35 9.57
CA LEU A 97 -6.29 -1.48 10.49
C LEU A 97 -6.28 -1.00 11.95
N GLU A 98 -5.35 -0.12 12.32
CA GLU A 98 -5.25 0.46 13.67
C GLU A 98 -6.54 1.22 14.04
N ASN A 99 -7.18 1.90 13.09
CA ASN A 99 -8.48 2.54 13.32
C ASN A 99 -9.56 1.54 13.77
N TRP A 100 -9.68 0.41 13.07
CA TRP A 100 -10.67 -0.62 13.43
C TRP A 100 -10.30 -1.38 14.70
N GLU A 101 -9.01 -1.60 14.95
CA GLU A 101 -8.52 -2.15 16.22
C GLU A 101 -8.93 -1.25 17.41
N ASN A 102 -8.80 0.08 17.27
CA ASN A 102 -9.24 1.03 18.28
C ASN A 102 -10.77 1.03 18.46
N HIS A 103 -11.56 0.83 17.40
CA HIS A 103 -13.01 0.67 17.53
C HIS A 103 -13.38 -0.57 18.35
N ILE A 104 -12.75 -1.72 18.08
CA ILE A 104 -12.97 -2.95 18.85
C ILE A 104 -12.60 -2.73 20.32
N ASP A 105 -11.43 -2.13 20.57
CA ASP A 105 -10.93 -1.78 21.90
C ASP A 105 -11.93 -0.95 22.71
N LEU A 106 -12.56 0.05 22.08
CA LEU A 106 -13.52 0.93 22.75
C LEU A 106 -14.87 0.27 23.03
N LEU A 107 -15.27 -0.71 22.22
CA LEU A 107 -16.59 -1.35 22.25
C LEU A 107 -16.62 -2.63 23.12
N GLU A 108 -15.49 -3.33 23.26
CA GLU A 108 -15.46 -4.68 23.85
C GLU A 108 -15.87 -4.76 25.33
N ASP A 109 -15.59 -3.73 26.13
CA ASP A 109 -15.73 -3.75 27.59
C ASP A 109 -17.12 -4.20 28.06
N LYS A 110 -18.16 -3.83 27.29
CA LYS A 110 -19.57 -4.12 27.61
C LYS A 110 -20.12 -5.38 26.93
N ILE A 111 -19.34 -6.03 26.06
CA ILE A 111 -19.80 -7.17 25.24
C ILE A 111 -19.04 -8.43 25.61
N THR A 112 -17.72 -8.40 25.46
CA THR A 112 -16.82 -9.55 25.68
C THR A 112 -15.91 -9.37 26.89
N GLY A 113 -15.97 -8.20 27.55
CA GLY A 113 -14.95 -7.80 28.51
C GLY A 113 -13.64 -7.44 27.80
N PRO A 114 -12.49 -7.40 28.50
CA PRO A 114 -11.21 -6.96 27.95
C PRO A 114 -10.50 -8.08 27.15
N LEU A 115 -11.23 -8.83 26.32
CA LEU A 115 -10.70 -10.01 25.63
C LEU A 115 -9.61 -9.64 24.61
N TYR A 116 -9.85 -8.59 23.83
CA TYR A 116 -8.94 -8.06 22.84
C TYR A 116 -7.78 -7.29 23.48
N LYS A 117 -8.04 -6.52 24.55
CA LYS A 117 -7.02 -5.80 25.32
C LYS A 117 -6.02 -6.70 26.05
N THR A 118 -6.47 -7.89 26.48
CA THR A 118 -5.66 -8.75 27.34
C THR A 118 -4.66 -9.54 26.51
N VAL A 119 -3.38 -9.20 26.65
CA VAL A 119 -2.28 -9.92 26.00
C VAL A 119 -1.54 -10.77 27.02
N PHE A 120 -1.52 -12.09 26.79
CA PHE A 120 -0.69 -13.00 27.58
C PHE A 120 0.76 -12.96 27.09
N VAL A 121 1.68 -12.72 28.02
CA VAL A 121 3.12 -12.66 27.76
C VAL A 121 3.81 -13.78 28.55
N ARG A 122 4.80 -14.43 27.95
CA ARG A 122 5.60 -15.45 28.64
C ARG A 122 6.40 -14.82 29.78
N SER A 123 6.50 -15.52 30.90
CA SER A 123 7.23 -15.08 32.10
C SER A 123 8.74 -15.25 32.00
N GLY A 124 9.23 -16.09 31.08
CA GLY A 124 10.66 -16.36 30.86
C GLY A 124 10.93 -17.10 29.56
N TYR A 125 12.21 -17.24 29.24
CA TYR A 125 12.73 -18.03 28.12
C TYR A 125 13.81 -18.96 28.68
N ASP A 126 13.84 -20.22 28.23
CA ASP A 126 14.72 -21.23 28.83
C ASP A 126 16.18 -21.07 28.38
N ASP A 127 16.41 -20.50 27.19
CA ASP A 127 17.75 -20.25 26.65
C ASP A 127 17.84 -18.99 25.76
N PHE A 128 19.07 -18.52 25.50
CA PHE A 128 19.39 -17.38 24.66
C PHE A 128 18.81 -17.49 23.24
N PHE A 129 18.86 -18.68 22.63
CA PHE A 129 18.30 -18.93 21.30
C PHE A 129 16.79 -18.73 21.28
N GLU A 130 16.10 -19.24 22.30
CA GLU A 130 14.66 -19.04 22.44
C GLU A 130 14.34 -17.56 22.69
N LYS A 131 15.12 -16.86 23.50
CA LYS A 131 14.91 -15.44 23.79
C LYS A 131 15.06 -14.52 22.57
N HIS A 132 15.99 -14.82 21.66
CA HIS A 132 16.37 -13.88 20.59
C HIS A 132 15.99 -14.31 19.18
N ILE A 133 15.87 -15.61 18.90
CA ILE A 133 15.71 -16.12 17.53
C ILE A 133 14.36 -16.81 17.35
N THR A 134 14.02 -17.79 18.18
CA THR A 134 12.87 -18.67 17.92
C THR A 134 11.65 -18.39 18.78
N GLY A 135 11.81 -17.69 19.91
CA GLY A 135 10.71 -17.40 20.82
C GLY A 135 9.78 -16.29 20.34
N PRO A 136 8.54 -16.24 20.88
CA PRO A 136 7.56 -15.25 20.50
C PRO A 136 7.98 -13.85 20.93
N LYS A 137 7.77 -12.86 20.04
CA LYS A 137 8.03 -11.44 20.30
C LYS A 137 6.91 -10.60 19.68
N ALA A 138 6.52 -9.52 20.36
CA ALA A 138 5.50 -8.58 19.89
C ALA A 138 6.01 -7.71 18.72
N LEU A 139 6.20 -8.33 17.55
CA LEU A 139 6.63 -7.66 16.34
C LEU A 139 5.43 -7.27 15.48
N SER A 140 5.43 -6.04 15.01
CA SER A 140 4.41 -5.57 14.07
C SER A 140 4.77 -6.05 12.66
N VAL A 141 3.99 -7.01 12.16
CA VAL A 141 4.12 -7.55 10.79
C VAL A 141 4.10 -6.43 9.76
N SER A 142 3.22 -5.43 9.94
CA SER A 142 3.12 -4.29 9.03
C SER A 142 4.35 -3.38 9.04
N LYS A 143 4.99 -3.18 10.21
CA LYS A 143 6.26 -2.42 10.29
C LYS A 143 7.40 -3.17 9.62
N ILE A 144 7.49 -4.50 9.76
CA ILE A 144 8.49 -5.32 9.06
C ILE A 144 8.34 -5.13 7.55
N ASN A 145 7.12 -5.24 7.03
CA ASN A 145 6.89 -5.08 5.60
C ASN A 145 7.24 -3.68 5.07
N GLN A 146 7.01 -2.63 5.88
CA GLN A 146 7.44 -1.27 5.54
C GLN A 146 8.96 -1.16 5.46
N TRP A 147 9.70 -1.79 6.38
CA TRP A 147 11.17 -1.83 6.33
C TRP A 147 11.70 -2.63 5.13
N VAL A 148 11.06 -3.75 4.80
CA VAL A 148 11.38 -4.51 3.58
C VAL A 148 11.16 -3.65 2.34
N ALA A 149 10.05 -2.91 2.26
CA ALA A 149 9.80 -1.97 1.16
C ALA A 149 10.89 -0.89 1.07
N VAL A 150 11.32 -0.31 2.20
CA VAL A 150 12.44 0.65 2.24
C VAL A 150 13.73 0.03 1.71
N PHE A 151 14.08 -1.19 2.16
CA PHE A 151 15.25 -1.90 1.67
C PHE A 151 15.19 -2.14 0.15
N VAL A 152 14.07 -2.67 -0.35
CA VAL A 152 13.88 -2.91 -1.79
C VAL A 152 13.92 -1.60 -2.58
N SER A 153 13.40 -0.50 -2.05
CA SER A 153 13.50 0.82 -2.67
C SER A 153 14.94 1.31 -2.79
N ILE A 154 15.78 1.10 -1.77
CA ILE A 154 17.21 1.42 -1.82
C ILE A 154 17.89 0.57 -2.90
N THR A 155 17.61 -0.73 -2.95
CA THR A 155 18.15 -1.62 -3.99
C THR A 155 17.78 -1.15 -5.40
N TRP A 156 16.51 -0.81 -5.65
CA TRP A 156 16.07 -0.25 -6.93
C TRP A 156 16.76 1.08 -7.24
N PHE A 157 16.94 1.95 -6.25
CA PHE A 157 17.64 3.22 -6.45
C PHE A 157 19.10 3.01 -6.87
N LEU A 158 19.82 2.09 -6.22
CA LEU A 158 21.19 1.74 -6.60
C LEU A 158 21.26 1.18 -8.03
N MET A 159 20.33 0.30 -8.40
CA MET A 159 20.22 -0.24 -9.76
C MET A 159 19.89 0.84 -10.79
N LEU A 160 19.02 1.79 -10.43
CA LEU A 160 18.66 2.93 -11.26
C LEU A 160 19.87 3.83 -11.51
N VAL A 161 20.64 4.16 -10.47
CA VAL A 161 21.86 4.97 -10.62
C VAL A 161 22.89 4.22 -11.48
N PHE A 162 23.13 2.94 -11.18
CA PHE A 162 24.08 2.12 -11.93
C PHE A 162 23.73 2.03 -13.43
N SER A 163 22.49 1.62 -13.76
CA SER A 163 22.04 1.57 -15.15
C SER A 163 22.01 2.95 -15.80
N GLY A 164 21.73 4.01 -15.04
CA GLY A 164 21.71 5.39 -15.53
C GLY A 164 23.09 5.87 -15.97
N VAL A 165 24.15 5.56 -15.19
CA VAL A 165 25.54 5.90 -15.54
C VAL A 165 25.99 5.14 -16.79
N LEU A 166 25.74 3.83 -16.84
CA LEU A 166 26.12 3.00 -18.00
C LEU A 166 25.35 3.40 -19.27
N THR A 167 24.09 3.80 -19.12
CA THR A 167 23.29 4.36 -20.22
C THR A 167 23.95 5.63 -20.75
N TRP A 168 24.38 6.54 -19.88
CA TRP A 168 25.07 7.76 -20.31
C TRP A 168 26.35 7.48 -21.09
N GLU A 169 27.20 6.56 -20.59
CA GLU A 169 28.40 6.14 -21.30
C GLU A 169 28.08 5.54 -22.67
N GLN A 170 27.06 4.67 -22.74
CA GLN A 170 26.59 4.08 -23.99
C GLN A 170 26.10 5.14 -24.98
N LEU A 171 25.23 6.06 -24.55
CA LEU A 171 24.72 7.15 -25.40
C LEU A 171 25.85 8.07 -25.90
N SER A 172 26.86 8.35 -25.09
CA SER A 172 27.99 9.19 -25.50
C SER A 172 28.84 8.55 -26.61
N LYS A 173 28.89 7.21 -26.65
CA LYS A 173 29.69 6.43 -27.60
C LYS A 173 28.95 6.17 -28.92
N TYR A 174 27.64 6.05 -28.88
CA TYR A 174 26.80 5.79 -30.06
C TYR A 174 26.07 7.06 -30.48
N HIS A 175 26.08 7.42 -31.77
CA HIS A 175 25.28 8.54 -32.30
C HIS A 175 23.78 8.18 -32.32
N VAL A 176 23.15 8.16 -31.14
CA VAL A 176 21.73 7.87 -30.97
C VAL A 176 20.85 9.09 -31.25
N ASN A 177 19.60 8.84 -31.59
CA ASN A 177 18.61 9.87 -31.87
C ASN A 177 18.37 10.77 -30.63
N ILE A 178 18.17 12.08 -30.85
CA ILE A 178 17.84 13.07 -29.81
C ILE A 178 16.67 12.63 -28.92
N PHE A 179 15.72 11.87 -29.46
CA PHE A 179 14.60 11.31 -28.70
C PHE A 179 15.04 10.46 -27.50
N VAL A 180 16.13 9.70 -27.64
CA VAL A 180 16.66 8.84 -26.58
C VAL A 180 17.18 9.68 -25.41
N TYR A 181 17.84 10.80 -25.70
CA TYR A 181 18.28 11.77 -24.69
C TYR A 181 17.09 12.42 -23.97
N ILE A 182 16.02 12.75 -24.69
CA ILE A 182 14.80 13.30 -24.08
C ILE A 182 14.19 12.28 -23.11
N VAL A 183 14.09 11.00 -23.48
CA VAL A 183 13.61 9.93 -22.59
C VAL A 183 14.51 9.81 -21.36
N TYR A 184 15.83 9.82 -21.54
CA TYR A 184 16.80 9.73 -20.46
C TYR A 184 16.74 10.90 -19.46
N VAL A 185 16.51 12.13 -19.93
CA VAL A 185 16.45 13.30 -19.03
C VAL A 185 15.06 13.46 -18.41
N SER A 186 13.99 13.06 -19.12
CA SER A 186 12.62 13.22 -18.63
C SER A 186 12.22 12.20 -17.56
N MET A 187 12.78 10.99 -17.55
CA MET A 187 12.34 9.95 -16.62
C MET A 187 12.54 10.30 -15.13
N PRO A 188 13.70 10.84 -14.68
CA PRO A 188 13.86 11.25 -13.28
C PRO A 188 12.84 12.32 -12.87
N ILE A 189 12.55 13.25 -13.77
CA ILE A 189 11.53 14.29 -13.55
C ILE A 189 10.16 13.65 -13.37
N LEU A 190 9.80 12.70 -14.24
CA LEU A 190 8.54 11.96 -14.15
C LEU A 190 8.42 11.15 -12.85
N ILE A 191 9.48 10.48 -12.40
CA ILE A 191 9.51 9.78 -11.12
C ILE A 191 9.27 10.74 -9.96
N VAL A 192 9.99 11.86 -9.92
CA VAL A 192 9.85 12.87 -8.84
C VAL A 192 8.44 13.47 -8.85
N LEU A 193 7.89 13.81 -10.02
CA LEU A 193 6.53 14.31 -10.15
C LEU A 193 5.51 13.28 -9.68
N PHE A 194 5.68 12.01 -10.05
CA PHE A 194 4.79 10.92 -9.63
C PHE A 194 4.83 10.70 -8.11
N ILE A 195 6.02 10.68 -7.51
CA ILE A 195 6.18 10.54 -6.05
C ILE A 195 5.56 11.76 -5.33
N CYS A 196 5.80 12.98 -5.83
CA CYS A 196 5.18 14.19 -5.31
C CYS A 196 3.64 14.13 -5.41
N PHE A 197 3.12 13.62 -6.52
CA PHE A 197 1.68 13.46 -6.73
C PHE A 197 1.09 12.47 -5.73
N ILE A 198 1.71 11.29 -5.56
CA ILE A 198 1.30 10.33 -4.53
C ILE A 198 1.30 11.01 -3.16
N PHE A 199 2.40 11.64 -2.76
CA PHE A 199 2.51 12.24 -1.43
C PHE A 199 1.44 13.32 -1.17
N ARG A 200 1.12 14.14 -2.18
CA ARG A 200 0.17 15.26 -2.03
C ARG A 200 -1.29 14.86 -2.19
N LYS A 201 -1.60 13.90 -3.07
CA LYS A 201 -2.97 13.58 -3.50
C LYS A 201 -3.50 12.25 -3.00
N SER A 202 -2.70 11.41 -2.35
CA SER A 202 -3.16 10.11 -1.83
C SER A 202 -3.79 10.15 -0.43
N ASN A 203 -3.86 11.34 0.20
CA ASN A 203 -4.47 11.47 1.52
C ASN A 203 -5.95 11.10 1.49
N THR A 204 -6.39 10.33 2.48
CA THR A 204 -7.80 10.03 2.71
C THR A 204 -8.59 11.32 2.95
N HIS A 205 -9.74 11.45 2.29
CA HIS A 205 -10.64 12.56 2.50
C HIS A 205 -11.36 12.41 3.86
N MET A 206 -11.12 13.35 4.76
CA MET A 206 -11.71 13.38 6.10
C MET A 206 -12.73 14.51 6.28
N GLU A 207 -12.96 15.31 5.23
CA GLU A 207 -13.90 16.43 5.26
C GLU A 207 -15.30 15.99 4.82
N ASP A 208 -16.29 16.82 5.16
CA ASP A 208 -17.69 16.61 4.82
C ASP A 208 -17.88 16.52 3.30
N HIS A 209 -18.66 15.53 2.87
CA HIS A 209 -19.04 15.37 1.47
C HIS A 209 -20.51 15.79 1.29
N HIS A 210 -20.77 16.63 0.30
CA HIS A 210 -22.13 17.02 -0.09
C HIS A 210 -22.48 16.41 -1.46
N PRO A 211 -22.88 15.13 -1.53
CA PRO A 211 -23.31 14.53 -2.78
C PRO A 211 -24.65 15.12 -3.23
N TYR A 212 -24.83 15.34 -4.53
CA TYR A 212 -26.13 15.60 -5.13
C TYR A 212 -26.70 14.30 -5.71
N ALA A 213 -28.01 14.09 -5.57
CA ALA A 213 -28.69 12.92 -6.10
C ALA A 213 -29.32 13.24 -7.46
N VAL A 214 -29.14 12.34 -8.43
CA VAL A 214 -29.82 12.40 -9.74
C VAL A 214 -30.78 11.22 -9.82
N LYS A 215 -32.07 11.50 -9.97
CA LYS A 215 -33.10 10.48 -10.17
C LYS A 215 -33.12 10.09 -11.65
N ARG A 216 -32.98 8.80 -11.95
CA ARG A 216 -33.18 8.27 -13.31
C ARG A 216 -34.66 7.92 -13.49
N GLU A 217 -35.23 8.26 -14.66
CA GLU A 217 -36.51 7.73 -15.09
C GLU A 217 -36.28 6.34 -15.71
N THR A 218 -37.13 5.38 -15.35
CA THR A 218 -37.12 4.04 -15.95
C THR A 218 -38.51 3.78 -16.46
N THR A 219 -38.66 3.69 -17.77
CA THR A 219 -39.90 3.31 -18.42
C THR A 219 -39.83 1.81 -18.69
N ILE A 220 -40.80 1.05 -18.20
CA ILE A 220 -40.96 -0.37 -18.54
C ILE A 220 -41.78 -0.40 -19.82
N LEU A 221 -41.21 -0.90 -20.90
CA LEU A 221 -41.96 -1.14 -22.14
C LEU A 221 -43.00 -2.24 -21.85
N PRO A 222 -44.27 -2.05 -22.22
CA PRO A 222 -45.28 -3.09 -22.07
C PRO A 222 -44.94 -4.31 -22.95
N ASP A 223 -45.33 -5.51 -22.53
CA ASP A 223 -45.02 -6.77 -23.25
C ASP A 223 -45.50 -6.78 -24.71
N SER A 224 -46.48 -5.94 -25.06
CA SER A 224 -46.94 -5.73 -26.44
C SER A 224 -45.91 -5.09 -27.37
N GLU A 225 -44.86 -4.46 -26.82
CA GLU A 225 -43.76 -3.82 -27.56
C GLU A 225 -42.48 -4.69 -27.54
N LEU A 226 -42.51 -5.85 -26.90
CA LEU A 226 -41.39 -6.81 -26.83
C LEU A 226 -41.44 -7.91 -27.91
N SER A 227 -42.45 -7.88 -28.80
CA SER A 227 -42.58 -8.83 -29.91
C SER A 227 -42.08 -8.24 -31.22
N ASP A 228 -40.83 -8.53 -31.58
CA ASP A 228 -40.30 -8.67 -32.94
C ASP A 228 -39.08 -9.61 -32.91
#